data_AF-A0A504Y8W2-F1
#
_entry.id   AF-A0A504Y8W2-F1
#
_cell.length_a   1.000
_cell.length_b   1.000
_cell.length_c   1.000
_cell.angle_alpha   90.00
_cell.angle_beta   90.00
_cell.angle_gamma   90.00
#
_symmetry.space_group_name_H-M   'P 1'
#
loop_
_entity.id
_entity.type
_entity.pdbx_description
1 polymer ?
#
loop_
_entity_poly.entity_id
_entity_poly.type
_entity_poly.pdbx_seq_one_letter_code
_entity_poly.pdbx_strand_id
1 'polypeptide(L)'
;MLSPRDFLAGLAFRVFHCTQYIRHSSCPNYTPEPDVCHELIGHVPMFADLSFAQFSQEIGLASLGASDEDINKLATCYWFTVEFGLCKQEEEIRAYGAGLLSSYGELQYCLSAEPKRLEFDPVRTSVQPYPITQYQPVYFVAENFENAKKRLREFTSQMKRPFTVRYDPYTKTVEVLNSINDVKKLVNKIAHDLSLVEYVLEKNG
;
A
#
# COMPACT_ATOMS: atom_id res chain seq x y z
N MET A 1 12.57 -15.32 1.20
CA MET A 1 11.63 -14.19 1.32
C MET A 1 11.96 -13.39 2.57
N LEU A 2 11.75 -12.07 2.53
CA LEU A 2 11.87 -11.20 3.70
C LEU A 2 10.73 -11.48 4.69
N SER A 3 10.93 -11.12 5.95
CA SER A 3 9.83 -11.09 6.91
C SER A 3 8.83 -9.98 6.52
N PRO A 4 7.53 -10.10 6.85
CA PRO A 4 6.57 -9.03 6.61
C PRO A 4 7.01 -7.69 7.21
N ARG A 5 7.64 -7.72 8.39
CA ARG A 5 8.16 -6.53 9.06
C ARG A 5 9.23 -5.83 8.23
N ASP A 6 10.21 -6.57 7.72
CA ASP A 6 11.31 -5.99 6.93
C ASP A 6 10.82 -5.48 5.58
N PHE A 7 9.95 -6.25 4.92
CA PHE A 7 9.39 -5.85 3.63
C PHE A 7 8.55 -4.56 3.76
N LEU A 8 7.64 -4.50 4.74
CA LEU A 8 6.83 -3.31 4.98
C LEU A 8 7.69 -2.12 5.44
N ALA A 9 8.77 -2.35 6.19
CA ALA A 9 9.69 -1.28 6.57
C ALA A 9 10.34 -0.64 5.33
N GLY A 10 10.67 -1.40 4.29
CA GLY A 10 11.14 -0.86 3.00
C GLY A 10 10.15 0.13 2.39
N LEU A 11 8.86 -0.21 2.38
CA LEU A 11 7.80 0.66 1.82
C LEU A 11 7.73 2.02 2.53
N ALA A 12 8.05 2.09 3.82
CA ALA A 12 8.07 3.34 4.57
C ALA A 12 9.06 4.37 3.98
N PHE A 13 10.13 3.88 3.35
CA PHE A 13 11.17 4.68 2.71
C PHE A 13 10.99 4.83 1.19
N ARG A 14 9.82 4.42 0.65
CA ARG A 14 9.58 4.32 -0.79
C ARG A 14 10.58 3.40 -1.49
N VAL A 15 10.99 2.33 -0.80
CA VAL A 15 11.85 1.27 -1.33
C VAL A 15 11.02 0.01 -1.50
N PHE A 16 11.02 -0.55 -2.70
CA PHE A 16 10.37 -1.82 -3.00
C PHE A 16 11.45 -2.89 -3.20
N HIS A 17 11.30 -4.02 -2.50
CA HIS A 17 12.27 -5.12 -2.54
C HIS A 17 11.95 -6.07 -3.71
N CYS A 18 12.59 -5.87 -4.85
CA CYS A 18 12.36 -6.69 -6.04
C CYS A 18 13.25 -7.94 -6.09
N THR A 19 12.69 -9.04 -6.59
CA THR A 19 13.47 -10.18 -7.06
C THR A 19 14.04 -9.93 -8.47
N GLN A 20 15.09 -10.67 -8.84
CA GLN A 20 15.75 -10.57 -10.16
C GLN A 20 15.75 -11.88 -10.94
N TYR A 21 15.43 -13.00 -10.30
CA TYR A 21 15.34 -14.29 -10.98
C TYR A 21 14.05 -14.36 -11.80
N ILE A 22 14.03 -15.22 -12.80
CA ILE A 22 12.84 -15.49 -13.62
C ILE A 22 12.29 -16.89 -13.32
N ARG A 23 10.96 -17.04 -13.36
CA ARG A 23 10.27 -18.31 -13.16
C ARG A 23 10.76 -19.40 -14.13
N HIS A 24 10.56 -20.66 -13.73
CA HIS A 24 10.97 -21.79 -14.56
C HIS A 24 10.18 -21.85 -15.88
N SER A 25 10.88 -22.07 -16.99
CA SER A 25 10.31 -22.00 -18.34
C SER A 25 9.23 -23.05 -18.64
N SER A 26 9.14 -24.12 -17.86
CA SER A 26 8.09 -25.14 -18.01
C SER A 26 6.70 -24.67 -17.52
N CYS A 27 6.63 -23.61 -16.71
CA CYS A 27 5.38 -23.07 -16.20
C CYS A 27 5.38 -21.53 -16.33
N PRO A 28 5.39 -20.97 -17.55
CA PRO A 28 5.53 -19.53 -17.74
C PRO A 28 4.32 -18.74 -17.25
N ASN A 29 3.14 -19.37 -17.20
CA ASN A 29 1.88 -18.72 -16.86
C ASN A 29 1.59 -18.71 -15.34
N TYR A 30 2.41 -19.38 -14.52
CA TYR A 30 2.19 -19.46 -13.08
C TYR A 30 3.52 -19.60 -12.33
N THR A 31 3.66 -18.87 -11.22
CA THR A 31 4.74 -19.08 -10.26
C THR A 31 4.20 -18.87 -8.85
N PRO A 32 4.49 -19.76 -7.89
CA PRO A 32 4.12 -19.55 -6.49
C PRO A 32 4.99 -18.47 -5.81
N GLU A 33 6.18 -18.19 -6.35
CA GLU A 33 7.10 -17.21 -5.82
C GLU A 33 7.13 -15.96 -6.73
N PRO A 34 7.24 -14.74 -6.16
CA PRO A 34 7.28 -13.51 -6.96
C PRO A 34 8.62 -13.41 -7.69
N ASP A 35 8.60 -13.69 -8.99
CA ASP A 35 9.76 -13.56 -9.89
C ASP A 35 9.80 -12.15 -10.52
N VAL A 36 10.86 -11.84 -11.24
CA VAL A 36 11.06 -10.50 -11.85
C VAL A 36 9.90 -10.07 -12.76
N CYS A 37 9.21 -11.01 -13.42
CA CYS A 37 8.03 -10.71 -14.23
C CYS A 37 6.87 -10.18 -13.37
N HIS A 38 6.63 -10.79 -12.22
CA HIS A 38 5.63 -10.31 -11.26
C HIS A 38 5.96 -8.89 -10.78
N GLU A 39 7.22 -8.63 -10.45
CA GLU A 39 7.64 -7.29 -10.00
C GLU A 39 7.46 -6.23 -11.08
N LEU A 40 7.98 -6.48 -12.29
CA LEU A 40 8.02 -5.49 -13.36
C LEU A 40 6.67 -5.24 -14.02
N ILE A 41 5.81 -6.27 -14.13
CA ILE A 41 4.50 -6.16 -14.79
C ILE A 41 3.40 -5.84 -13.77
N GLY A 42 3.48 -6.42 -12.57
CA GLY A 42 2.47 -6.24 -11.54
C GLY A 42 2.69 -4.97 -10.73
N HIS A 43 3.82 -4.85 -10.05
CA HIS A 43 4.05 -3.79 -9.07
C HIS A 43 4.52 -2.46 -9.68
N VAL A 44 5.55 -2.51 -10.53
CA VAL A 44 6.23 -1.30 -11.03
C VAL A 44 5.28 -0.29 -11.69
N PRO A 45 4.31 -0.68 -12.53
CA PRO A 45 3.41 0.28 -13.16
C PRO A 45 2.56 1.03 -12.13
N MET A 46 2.12 0.35 -11.07
CA MET A 46 1.29 0.97 -10.03
C MET A 46 2.07 1.96 -9.18
N PHE A 47 3.36 1.74 -8.95
CA PHE A 47 4.21 2.71 -8.23
C PHE A 47 4.49 4.00 -9.01
N ALA A 48 4.16 4.06 -10.31
CA ALA A 48 4.21 5.30 -11.07
C ALA A 48 3.01 6.23 -10.77
N ASP A 49 1.94 5.71 -10.17
CA ASP A 49 0.83 6.53 -9.68
C ASP A 49 1.14 7.12 -8.29
N LEU A 50 0.96 8.43 -8.14
CA LEU A 50 1.31 9.14 -6.92
C LEU A 50 0.44 8.69 -5.73
N SER A 51 -0.86 8.52 -5.94
CA SER A 51 -1.79 8.15 -4.88
C SER A 51 -1.54 6.72 -4.40
N PHE A 52 -1.23 5.80 -5.32
CA PHE A 52 -0.86 4.43 -5.01
C PHE A 52 0.50 4.32 -4.30
N ALA A 53 1.52 5.07 -4.75
CA ALA A 53 2.82 5.13 -4.10
C ALA A 53 2.70 5.66 -2.67
N GLN A 54 1.87 6.69 -2.45
CA GLN A 54 1.57 7.20 -1.12
C GLN A 54 0.83 6.17 -0.27
N PHE A 55 -0.22 5.52 -0.81
CA PHE A 55 -0.94 4.45 -0.11
C PHE A 55 0.00 3.33 0.36
N SER A 56 0.89 2.87 -0.52
CA SER A 56 1.88 1.84 -0.21
C SER A 56 2.86 2.30 0.88
N GLN A 57 3.30 3.56 0.81
CA GLN A 57 4.14 4.15 1.87
C GLN A 57 3.41 4.25 3.21
N GLU A 58 2.10 4.54 3.25
CA GLU A 58 1.32 4.59 4.49
C GLU A 58 1.29 3.24 5.20
N ILE A 59 1.14 2.12 4.46
CA ILE A 59 1.25 0.78 5.05
C ILE A 59 2.62 0.61 5.70
N GLY A 60 3.69 1.01 5.02
CA GLY A 60 5.04 0.93 5.54
C GLY A 60 5.28 1.80 6.78
N LEU A 61 4.84 3.05 6.77
CA LEU A 61 4.96 3.96 7.93
C LEU A 61 4.18 3.45 9.15
N ALA A 62 3.02 2.84 8.93
CA ALA A 62 2.22 2.22 9.98
C ALA A 62 2.93 1.01 10.62
N SER A 63 3.77 0.30 9.86
CA SER A 63 4.49 -0.90 10.32
C SER A 63 5.64 -0.58 11.28
N LEU A 64 6.22 0.62 11.19
CA LEU A 64 7.39 1.02 11.98
C LEU A 64 7.09 1.05 13.49
N GLY A 65 7.68 0.12 14.23
CA GLY A 65 7.48 -0.04 15.67
C GLY A 65 6.13 -0.64 16.08
N ALA A 66 5.37 -1.19 15.12
CA ALA A 66 4.13 -1.91 15.39
C ALA A 66 4.37 -3.30 16.02
N SER A 67 3.39 -3.81 16.76
CA SER A 67 3.40 -5.18 17.30
C SER A 67 3.38 -6.23 16.19
N ASP A 68 3.78 -7.48 16.45
CA ASP A 68 3.69 -8.54 15.42
C ASP A 68 2.23 -8.80 14.99
N GLU A 69 1.27 -8.64 15.90
CA GLU A 69 -0.16 -8.73 15.58
C GLU A 69 -0.58 -7.65 14.58
N ASP A 70 -0.14 -6.41 14.79
CA ASP A 70 -0.44 -5.30 13.88
C ASP A 70 0.32 -5.43 12.55
N ILE A 71 1.55 -5.96 12.55
CA ILE A 71 2.28 -6.31 11.33
C ILE A 71 1.49 -7.32 10.50
N ASN A 72 0.94 -8.37 11.12
CA ASN A 72 0.14 -9.36 10.41
C ASN A 72 -1.14 -8.74 9.83
N LYS A 73 -1.82 -7.86 10.58
CA LYS A 73 -2.98 -7.10 10.09
C LYS A 73 -2.62 -6.23 8.89
N LEU A 74 -1.49 -5.51 8.94
CA LEU A 74 -1.00 -4.68 7.84
C LEU A 74 -0.60 -5.52 6.63
N ALA A 75 0.04 -6.66 6.84
CA ALA A 75 0.40 -7.60 5.77
C ALA A 75 -0.85 -8.17 5.08
N THR A 76 -1.91 -8.47 5.83
CA THR A 76 -3.20 -8.88 5.25
C THR A 76 -3.85 -7.74 4.46
N CYS A 77 -3.82 -6.50 4.97
CA CYS A 77 -4.27 -5.35 4.19
C CYS A 77 -3.45 -5.17 2.90
N TYR A 78 -2.12 -5.33 2.95
CA TYR A 78 -1.25 -5.30 1.80
C TYR A 78 -1.64 -6.39 0.78
N TRP A 79 -1.88 -7.63 1.23
CA TRP A 79 -2.34 -8.73 0.39
C TRP A 79 -3.63 -8.39 -0.37
N PHE A 80 -4.65 -7.91 0.32
CA PHE A 80 -5.94 -7.59 -0.30
C PHE A 80 -6.01 -6.23 -1.01
N THR A 81 -4.89 -5.52 -1.07
CA THR A 81 -4.79 -4.25 -1.80
C THR A 81 -3.65 -4.31 -2.82
N VAL A 82 -2.41 -4.14 -2.39
CA VAL A 82 -1.24 -4.10 -3.28
C VAL A 82 -1.08 -5.40 -4.10
N GLU A 83 -1.41 -6.57 -3.55
CA GLU A 83 -1.29 -7.85 -4.28
C GLU A 83 -2.56 -8.24 -5.06
N PHE A 84 -3.73 -8.18 -4.41
CA PHE A 84 -5.01 -8.68 -4.96
C PHE A 84 -6.14 -7.64 -4.89
N GLY A 85 -5.82 -6.35 -4.92
CA GLY A 85 -6.81 -5.28 -4.86
C GLY A 85 -7.53 -5.02 -6.18
N LEU A 86 -8.82 -4.68 -6.05
CA LEU A 86 -9.65 -4.13 -7.11
C LEU A 86 -10.01 -2.68 -6.79
N CYS A 87 -10.29 -1.86 -7.80
CA CYS A 87 -10.80 -0.51 -7.62
C CYS A 87 -12.03 -0.27 -8.48
N LYS A 88 -12.82 0.73 -8.10
CA LYS A 88 -13.79 1.34 -9.01
C LYS A 88 -13.08 2.37 -9.87
N GLN A 89 -13.38 2.36 -11.15
CA GLN A 89 -12.98 3.38 -12.09
C GLN A 89 -14.18 3.67 -12.98
N GLU A 90 -14.72 4.88 -12.86
CA GLU A 90 -16.04 5.22 -13.41
C GLU A 90 -17.10 4.25 -12.86
N GLU A 91 -17.90 3.63 -13.72
CA GLU A 91 -18.93 2.66 -13.34
C GLU A 91 -18.44 1.20 -13.38
N GLU A 92 -17.14 0.97 -13.61
CA GLU A 92 -16.58 -0.37 -13.77
C GLU A 92 -15.58 -0.74 -12.67
N ILE A 93 -15.48 -2.05 -12.40
CA ILE A 93 -14.46 -2.61 -11.51
C ILE A 93 -13.22 -2.95 -12.34
N ARG A 94 -12.05 -2.54 -11.84
CA ARG A 94 -10.74 -2.80 -12.44
C ARG A 94 -9.80 -3.44 -11.44
N ALA A 95 -8.86 -4.23 -11.94
CA ALA A 95 -7.79 -4.80 -11.13
C ALA A 95 -6.62 -3.82 -11.04
N TYR A 96 -6.00 -3.73 -9.87
CA TYR A 96 -4.74 -3.02 -9.68
C TYR A 96 -3.71 -3.83 -8.88
N GLY A 97 -4.12 -4.90 -8.19
CA GLY A 97 -3.21 -5.74 -7.44
C GLY A 97 -2.17 -6.42 -8.32
N ALA A 98 -0.91 -6.43 -7.90
CA ALA A 98 0.20 -6.96 -8.67
C ALA A 98 0.08 -8.47 -8.98
N GLY A 99 -0.42 -9.26 -8.03
CA GLY A 99 -0.76 -10.67 -8.22
C GLY A 99 -1.79 -10.88 -9.33
N LEU A 100 -2.76 -9.97 -9.46
CA LEU A 100 -3.74 -9.99 -10.56
C LEU A 100 -3.09 -9.57 -11.88
N LEU A 101 -2.39 -8.44 -11.91
CA LEU A 101 -1.81 -7.88 -13.13
C LEU A 101 -0.73 -8.75 -13.76
N SER A 102 -0.07 -9.60 -12.96
CA SER A 102 0.97 -10.54 -13.40
C SER A 102 0.48 -11.98 -13.61
N SER A 103 -0.80 -12.26 -13.36
CA SER A 103 -1.43 -13.57 -13.50
C SER A 103 -2.57 -13.52 -14.52
N TYR A 104 -2.34 -14.06 -15.71
CA TYR A 104 -3.33 -14.07 -16.78
C TYR A 104 -4.68 -14.67 -16.34
N GLY A 105 -4.63 -15.84 -15.69
CA GLY A 105 -5.85 -16.55 -15.28
C GLY A 105 -6.58 -15.85 -14.13
N GLU A 106 -5.84 -15.36 -13.14
CA GLU A 106 -6.47 -14.71 -11.98
C GLU A 106 -7.03 -13.32 -12.32
N LEU A 107 -6.43 -12.62 -13.28
CA LEU A 107 -6.97 -11.37 -13.82
C LEU A 107 -8.36 -11.56 -14.46
N GLN A 108 -8.55 -12.65 -15.21
CA GLN A 108 -9.86 -12.96 -15.79
C GLN A 108 -10.85 -13.40 -14.69
N TYR A 109 -10.39 -14.24 -13.78
CA TYR A 109 -11.20 -14.76 -12.68
C TYR A 109 -11.70 -13.64 -11.75
N CYS A 110 -10.85 -12.70 -11.34
CA CYS A 110 -11.18 -11.65 -10.39
C CYS A 110 -12.24 -10.67 -10.90
N LEU A 111 -12.49 -10.62 -12.22
CA LEU A 111 -13.51 -9.81 -12.91
C LEU A 111 -14.74 -10.61 -13.39
N SER A 112 -14.76 -11.93 -13.19
CA SER A 112 -15.87 -12.83 -13.55
C SER A 112 -17.09 -12.75 -12.59
N ALA A 113 -18.11 -13.60 -12.77
CA ALA A 113 -19.20 -13.68 -11.79
C ALA A 113 -18.87 -14.56 -10.56
N GLU A 114 -17.74 -15.27 -10.55
CA GLU A 114 -17.44 -16.31 -9.57
C GLU A 114 -17.00 -15.78 -8.19
N PRO A 115 -16.03 -14.86 -8.06
CA PRO A 115 -15.52 -14.47 -6.76
C PRO A 115 -16.41 -13.46 -6.05
N LYS A 116 -16.34 -13.46 -4.72
CA LYS A 116 -17.03 -12.45 -3.92
C LYS A 116 -16.23 -11.16 -3.91
N ARG A 117 -16.89 -10.04 -4.26
CA ARG A 117 -16.30 -8.70 -4.15
C ARG A 117 -16.92 -7.96 -2.97
N LEU A 118 -16.08 -7.37 -2.14
CA LEU A 118 -16.46 -6.61 -0.96
C LEU A 118 -15.86 -5.21 -1.04
N GLU A 119 -16.46 -4.24 -0.38
CA GLU A 119 -15.83 -2.91 -0.24
C GLU A 119 -14.58 -3.01 0.65
N PHE A 120 -13.49 -2.34 0.24
CA PHE A 120 -12.25 -2.29 1.01
C PHE A 120 -12.46 -1.55 2.33
N ASP A 121 -12.51 -2.32 3.42
CA ASP A 121 -12.56 -1.83 4.79
C ASP A 121 -11.37 -2.39 5.59
N PRO A 122 -10.37 -1.59 6.00
CA PRO A 122 -9.17 -2.12 6.64
C PRO A 122 -9.45 -2.94 7.92
N VAL A 123 -10.47 -2.58 8.70
CA VAL A 123 -10.85 -3.33 9.91
C VAL A 123 -11.24 -4.76 9.54
N ARG A 124 -12.17 -4.91 8.59
CA ARG A 124 -12.61 -6.22 8.09
C ARG A 124 -11.52 -6.94 7.29
N THR A 125 -10.80 -6.21 6.46
CA THR A 125 -9.80 -6.75 5.52
C THR A 125 -8.64 -7.36 6.29
N SER A 126 -8.15 -6.68 7.33
CA SER A 126 -6.97 -7.10 8.10
C SER A 126 -7.08 -8.47 8.77
N VAL A 127 -8.30 -8.99 8.94
CA VAL A 127 -8.59 -10.28 9.57
C VAL A 127 -9.16 -11.32 8.59
N GLN A 128 -9.24 -10.99 7.29
CA GLN A 128 -9.74 -11.92 6.28
C GLN A 128 -8.71 -13.03 6.01
N PRO A 129 -9.07 -14.31 6.17
CA PRO A 129 -8.20 -15.42 5.77
C PRO A 129 -8.13 -15.54 4.23
N TYR A 130 -6.98 -15.97 3.71
CA TYR A 130 -6.74 -16.15 2.28
C TYR A 130 -5.95 -17.43 1.97
N PRO A 131 -6.23 -18.10 0.83
CA PRO A 131 -5.35 -19.12 0.29
C PRO A 131 -4.13 -18.50 -0.40
N ILE A 132 -2.99 -19.19 -0.35
CA ILE A 132 -1.75 -18.77 -1.03
C ILE A 132 -1.47 -19.55 -2.33
N THR A 133 -2.18 -20.66 -2.57
CA THR A 133 -1.94 -21.58 -3.71
C THR A 133 -3.10 -21.64 -4.70
N GLN A 134 -4.19 -20.91 -4.44
CA GLN A 134 -5.41 -20.92 -5.24
C GLN A 134 -5.88 -19.50 -5.48
N TYR A 135 -6.74 -19.30 -6.49
CA TYR A 135 -7.33 -18.00 -6.74
C TYR A 135 -8.13 -17.50 -5.53
N GLN A 136 -8.08 -16.19 -5.28
CA GLN A 136 -8.71 -15.64 -4.09
C GLN A 136 -10.24 -15.75 -4.17
N PRO A 137 -10.91 -16.37 -3.17
CA PRO A 137 -12.38 -16.48 -3.17
C PRO A 137 -13.05 -15.13 -2.88
N VAL A 138 -12.31 -14.18 -2.32
CA VAL A 138 -12.78 -12.86 -1.91
C VAL A 138 -11.77 -11.80 -2.36
N TYR A 139 -12.28 -10.74 -3.00
CA TYR A 139 -11.52 -9.54 -3.35
C TYR A 139 -12.12 -8.31 -2.69
N PHE A 140 -11.27 -7.31 -2.40
CA PHE A 140 -11.71 -6.04 -1.86
C PHE A 140 -11.58 -4.93 -2.91
N VAL A 141 -12.65 -4.14 -3.04
CA VAL A 141 -12.81 -3.07 -4.02
C VAL A 141 -12.64 -1.73 -3.30
N ALA A 142 -11.56 -1.02 -3.63
CA ALA A 142 -11.36 0.36 -3.22
C ALA A 142 -12.20 1.31 -4.07
N GLU A 143 -12.79 2.35 -3.46
CA GLU A 143 -13.49 3.38 -4.22
C GLU A 143 -12.52 4.17 -5.11
N ASN A 144 -11.37 4.53 -4.55
CA ASN A 144 -10.21 5.09 -5.23
C ASN A 144 -9.02 5.05 -4.25
N PHE A 145 -7.80 5.34 -4.72
CA PHE A 145 -6.61 5.26 -3.88
C PHE A 145 -6.57 6.31 -2.75
N GLU A 146 -7.13 7.49 -2.97
CA GLU A 146 -7.22 8.52 -1.92
C GLU A 146 -8.13 8.08 -0.76
N ASN A 147 -9.29 7.48 -1.09
CA ASN A 147 -10.20 6.91 -0.11
C ASN A 147 -9.56 5.74 0.63
N ALA A 148 -8.92 4.81 -0.09
CA ALA A 148 -8.22 3.67 0.51
C ALA A 148 -7.13 4.14 1.49
N LYS A 149 -6.34 5.15 1.11
CA LYS A 149 -5.33 5.80 1.94
C LYS A 149 -5.93 6.44 3.19
N LYS A 150 -7.05 7.16 3.04
CA LYS A 150 -7.77 7.75 4.18
C LYS A 150 -8.25 6.69 5.17
N ARG A 151 -8.93 5.64 4.68
CA ARG A 151 -9.41 4.54 5.52
C ARG A 151 -8.28 3.81 6.23
N LEU A 152 -7.16 3.60 5.54
CA LEU A 152 -5.98 2.98 6.14
C LEU A 152 -5.41 3.84 7.28
N ARG A 153 -5.30 5.16 7.08
CA ARG A 153 -4.88 6.09 8.15
C ARG A 153 -5.81 6.03 9.35
N GLU A 154 -7.12 6.05 9.13
CA GLU A 154 -8.12 5.93 10.19
C GLU A 154 -7.96 4.62 10.97
N PHE A 155 -7.75 3.50 10.28
CA PHE A 155 -7.48 2.19 10.91
C PHE A 155 -6.19 2.19 11.73
N THR A 156 -5.09 2.68 11.14
CA THR A 156 -3.78 2.70 11.81
C THR A 156 -3.71 3.66 12.99
N SER A 157 -4.55 4.70 13.03
CA SER A 157 -4.65 5.62 14.17
C SER A 157 -5.16 4.94 15.45
N GLN A 158 -5.81 3.79 15.32
CA GLN A 158 -6.29 2.98 16.44
C GLN A 158 -5.23 1.99 16.96
N MET A 159 -4.10 1.84 16.25
CA MET A 159 -3.00 0.96 16.68
C MET A 159 -2.28 1.55 17.89
N LYS A 160 -1.91 0.68 18.84
CA LYS A 160 -1.26 1.10 20.07
C LYS A 160 0.21 1.39 19.82
N ARG A 161 0.53 2.66 19.57
CA ARG A 161 1.91 3.16 19.43
C ARG A 161 2.13 4.41 20.28
N PRO A 162 3.21 4.51 21.08
CA PRO A 162 3.47 5.68 21.92
C PRO A 162 4.02 6.89 21.13
N PHE A 163 4.11 6.78 19.80
CA PHE A 163 4.61 7.81 18.91
C PHE A 163 3.96 7.67 17.53
N THR A 164 4.00 8.76 16.76
CA THR A 164 3.75 8.73 15.32
C THR A 164 5.05 8.97 14.56
N VAL A 165 5.04 8.71 13.26
CA VAL A 165 6.21 8.85 12.39
C VAL A 165 5.87 9.73 11.19
N ARG A 166 6.87 10.46 10.71
CA ARG A 166 6.79 11.23 9.47
C ARG A 166 8.02 10.93 8.61
N TYR A 167 7.80 10.69 7.33
CA TYR A 167 8.89 10.57 6.37
C TYR A 167 9.41 11.95 5.98
N ASP A 168 10.73 12.17 6.08
CA ASP A 168 11.41 13.34 5.51
C ASP A 168 12.01 12.95 4.14
N PRO A 169 11.46 13.48 3.03
CA PRO A 169 11.91 13.12 1.69
C PRO A 169 13.26 13.74 1.32
N TYR A 170 13.72 14.80 2.01
CA TYR A 170 14.99 15.47 1.70
C TYR A 170 16.17 14.64 2.21
N THR A 171 16.06 14.14 3.44
CA THR A 171 17.09 13.31 4.07
C THR A 171 16.85 11.82 3.88
N LYS A 172 15.68 11.42 3.37
CA LYS A 172 15.22 10.03 3.25
C LYS A 172 15.21 9.31 4.60
N THR A 173 14.83 10.01 5.66
CA THR A 173 14.78 9.49 7.04
C THR A 173 13.36 9.48 7.58
N VAL A 174 13.13 8.75 8.67
CA VAL A 174 11.87 8.80 9.43
C VAL A 174 12.07 9.61 10.70
N GLU A 175 11.30 10.68 10.84
CA GLU A 175 11.20 11.50 12.04
C GLU A 175 10.18 10.86 12.99
N VAL A 176 10.59 10.60 14.24
CA VAL A 176 9.69 10.15 15.30
C VAL A 176 9.09 11.39 15.96
N LEU A 177 7.76 11.46 16.03
CA LEU A 177 7.03 12.54 16.67
C LEU A 177 6.43 12.01 17.97
N ASN A 178 7.08 12.32 19.10
CA ASN A 178 6.68 11.86 20.43
C ASN A 178 6.69 12.96 21.51
N SER A 179 7.04 14.20 21.14
CA SER A 179 7.04 15.35 22.04
C SER A 179 6.42 16.59 21.41
N ILE A 180 6.00 17.53 22.26
CA ILE A 180 5.51 18.85 21.82
C ILE A 180 6.59 19.61 21.01
N ASN A 181 7.87 19.39 21.33
CA ASN A 181 8.97 20.04 20.61
C ASN A 181 9.08 19.54 19.16
N ASP A 182 8.86 18.25 18.93
CA ASP A 182 8.87 17.68 17.57
C ASP A 182 7.69 18.20 16.76
N VAL A 183 6.51 18.30 17.38
CA VAL A 183 5.33 18.90 16.76
C VAL A 183 5.58 20.37 16.43
N LYS A 184 6.19 21.16 17.32
CA LYS A 184 6.54 22.57 17.03
C LYS A 184 7.48 22.70 15.84
N LYS A 185 8.51 21.85 15.75
CA LYS A 185 9.42 21.83 14.60
C LYS A 185 8.66 21.53 13.30
N LEU A 186 7.75 20.56 13.34
CA LEU A 186 6.91 20.22 12.19
C LEU A 186 5.98 21.36 11.78
N VAL A 187 5.31 22.01 12.74
CA VAL A 187 4.43 23.16 12.48
C VAL A 187 5.22 24.30 11.83
N ASN A 188 6.44 24.58 12.29
CA ASN A 188 7.29 25.59 11.67
C ASN A 188 7.66 25.25 10.21
N LYS A 189 7.92 23.96 9.91
CA LYS A 189 8.16 23.51 8.52
C LYS A 189 6.90 23.72 7.66
N ILE A 190 5.73 23.33 8.16
CA ILE A 190 4.46 23.49 7.43
C ILE A 190 4.10 24.97 7.23
N ALA A 191 4.36 25.82 8.23
CA ALA A 191 4.12 27.26 8.12
C ALA A 191 4.98 27.90 7.01
N HIS A 192 6.20 27.41 6.80
CA HIS A 192 7.02 27.83 5.66
C HIS A 192 6.42 27.42 4.32
N ASP A 193 5.92 26.19 4.20
CA ASP A 193 5.27 25.75 2.96
C ASP A 193 3.97 26.54 2.69
N LEU A 194 3.21 26.88 3.74
CA LEU A 194 1.99 27.70 3.62
C LEU A 194 2.29 29.13 3.17
N SER A 195 3.39 29.74 3.62
CA SER A 195 3.72 31.11 3.19
C SER A 195 4.06 31.20 1.70
N LEU A 196 4.57 30.12 1.10
CA LEU A 196 4.75 30.03 -0.35
C LEU A 196 3.39 30.02 -1.09
N VAL A 197 2.39 29.34 -0.53
CA VAL A 197 1.03 29.33 -1.08
C VAL A 197 0.40 30.72 -0.97
N GLU A 198 0.51 31.36 0.20
CA GLU A 198 0.02 32.73 0.42
C GLU A 198 0.64 33.72 -0.58
N TYR A 199 1.96 33.69 -0.76
CA TYR A 199 2.65 34.53 -1.74
C TYR A 199 2.11 34.37 -3.17
N VAL A 200 1.83 33.13 -3.59
CA VAL A 200 1.27 32.85 -4.92
C VAL A 200 -0.17 33.36 -5.03
N LEU A 201 -0.98 33.22 -3.98
CA LEU A 201 -2.35 33.72 -3.96
C LEU A 201 -2.41 35.24 -4.03
N GLU A 202 -1.55 35.95 -3.27
CA GLU A 202 -1.47 37.41 -3.30
C GLU A 202 -1.01 37.97 -4.65
N LYS A 203 -0.17 37.23 -5.38
CA LYS A 203 0.32 37.66 -6.70
C LYS A 203 -0.67 37.40 -7.83
N ASN A 204 -1.58 36.45 -7.66
CA ASN A 204 -2.54 36.00 -8.69
C ASN A 204 -4.00 36.33 -8.37
N GLY A 205 -4.29 36.98 -7.24
CA GLY A 205 -5.60 37.51 -6.86
C GLY A 205 -5.69 39.02 -7.10
#